data_AF-A4WI45-F1
#
_entry.id   AF-A4WI45-F1
#
_cell.length_a   1.000
_cell.length_b   1.000
_cell.length_c   1.000
_cell.angle_alpha   90.00
_cell.angle_beta   90.00
_cell.angle_gamma   90.00
#
_symmetry.space_group_name_H-M   'P 1'
#
loop_
_entity.id
_entity.type
_entity.pdbx_description
1 polymer ?
#
loop_
_entity_poly.entity_id
_entity_poly.type
_entity_poly.pdbx_seq_one_letter_code
_entity_poly.pdbx_strand_id
1 'polypeptide(L)'
;MADRLLIEDAKRRQEVFKNLDKYLAVIKYVVKSLDPDAEIYLFGSVAERRHILTSDIDVLVITTINPGVVLEKLWRAGIGDTFEIHVRTPDMLPLYRRHSKLVKI
;
A
#
# COMPACT_ATOMS: atom_id res chain seq x y z
N MET A 1 -22.94 -6.21 -19.04
CA MET A 1 -22.68 -5.06 -18.15
C MET A 1 -21.55 -5.35 -17.17
N ALA A 2 -21.50 -6.53 -16.54
CA ALA A 2 -20.38 -6.96 -15.68
C ALA A 2 -19.00 -6.92 -16.39
N ASP A 3 -18.92 -7.41 -17.63
CA ASP A 3 -17.66 -7.49 -18.38
C ASP A 3 -17.01 -6.12 -18.64
N ARG A 4 -17.81 -5.06 -18.80
CA ARG A 4 -17.30 -3.71 -19.05
C ARG A 4 -16.68 -3.11 -17.78
N LEU A 5 -17.30 -3.36 -16.63
CA LEU A 5 -16.81 -2.91 -15.33
C LEU A 5 -15.49 -3.61 -14.96
N LEU A 6 -15.38 -4.92 -15.24
CA LEU A 6 -14.16 -5.70 -15.03
C LEU A 6 -12.99 -5.21 -15.90
N ILE A 7 -13.26 -4.85 -17.17
CA ILE A 7 -12.25 -4.30 -18.08
C ILE A 7 -11.79 -2.92 -17.62
N GLU A 8 -12.69 -2.07 -17.14
CA GLU A 8 -12.35 -0.74 -16.62
C GLU A 8 -11.52 -0.82 -15.34
N ASP A 9 -11.87 -1.73 -14.41
CA ASP A 9 -11.09 -1.94 -13.19
C ASP A 9 -9.68 -2.49 -13.50
N ALA A 10 -9.57 -3.44 -14.43
CA ALA A 10 -8.29 -3.96 -14.89
C ALA A 10 -7.39 -2.87 -15.51
N LYS A 11 -7.96 -1.97 -16.32
CA LYS A 11 -7.22 -0.83 -16.90
C LYS A 11 -6.74 0.14 -15.81
N ARG A 12 -7.60 0.45 -14.84
CA ARG A 12 -7.25 1.33 -13.70
C ARG A 12 -6.10 0.73 -12.88
N ARG A 13 -6.20 -0.55 -12.53
CA ARG A 13 -5.12 -1.29 -11.83
C ARG A 13 -3.83 -1.24 -12.63
N GLN A 14 -3.88 -1.52 -13.94
CA GLN A 14 -2.70 -1.47 -14.80
C GLN A 14 -2.04 -0.08 -14.82
N GLU A 15 -2.82 0.99 -14.82
CA GLU A 15 -2.29 2.35 -14.77
C GLU A 15 -1.62 2.65 -13.42
N VAL A 16 -2.20 2.20 -12.31
CA VAL A 16 -1.58 2.30 -10.98
C VAL A 16 -0.27 1.54 -10.95
N PHE A 17 -0.23 0.31 -11.45
CA PHE A 17 1.02 -0.49 -11.53
C PHE A 17 2.10 0.18 -12.37
N LYS A 18 1.74 0.77 -13.52
CA LYS A 18 2.70 1.52 -14.37
C LYS A 18 3.28 2.75 -13.65
N ASN A 19 2.53 3.32 -12.72
CA ASN A 19 2.91 4.51 -11.97
C ASN A 19 3.18 4.20 -10.49
N LEU A 20 3.48 2.95 -10.14
CA LEU A 20 3.56 2.48 -8.76
C LEU A 20 4.49 3.35 -7.92
N ASP A 21 5.68 3.66 -8.42
CA ASP A 21 6.68 4.48 -7.73
C ASP A 21 6.13 5.86 -7.32
N LYS A 22 5.30 6.47 -8.17
CA LYS A 22 4.66 7.76 -7.87
C LYS A 22 3.70 7.64 -6.69
N TYR A 23 2.87 6.60 -6.69
CA TYR A 23 1.92 6.36 -5.60
C TYR A 23 2.63 5.99 -4.30
N LEU A 24 3.67 5.15 -4.35
CA LEU A 24 4.49 4.81 -3.20
C LEU A 24 5.18 6.05 -2.60
N ALA A 25 5.67 6.97 -3.46
CA ALA A 25 6.22 8.24 -3.00
C ALA A 25 5.18 9.13 -2.29
N VAL A 26 3.94 9.18 -2.79
CA VAL A 26 2.83 9.89 -2.13
C VAL A 26 2.51 9.26 -0.78
N ILE A 27 2.39 7.93 -0.72
CA ILE A 27 2.13 7.21 0.54
C ILE A 27 3.21 7.54 1.55
N LYS A 28 4.49 7.41 1.16
CA LYS A 28 5.63 7.73 2.02
C LYS A 28 5.57 9.16 2.52
N TYR A 29 5.34 10.12 1.63
CA TYR A 29 5.25 11.53 2.00
C TYR A 29 4.14 11.79 3.01
N VAL A 30 2.93 11.29 2.75
CA VAL A 30 1.77 11.47 3.64
C VAL A 30 2.03 10.84 5.01
N VAL A 31 2.47 9.58 5.04
CA VAL A 31 2.74 8.87 6.30
C VAL A 31 3.85 9.59 7.09
N LYS A 32 4.96 9.97 6.44
CA LYS A 32 6.07 10.67 7.09
C LYS A 32 5.72 12.08 7.56
N SER A 33 4.71 12.72 6.95
CA SER A 33 4.19 14.02 7.41
C SER A 33 3.36 13.90 8.69
N LEU A 34 2.79 12.72 8.97
CA LEU A 34 2.06 12.43 10.20
C LEU A 34 2.99 11.92 11.30
N ASP A 35 3.93 11.05 10.92
CA ASP A 35 4.88 10.42 11.82
C ASP A 35 6.25 10.26 11.09
N PRO A 36 7.23 11.12 11.41
CA PRO A 36 8.57 11.04 10.85
C PRO A 36 9.29 9.72 11.12
N ASP A 37 8.92 8.99 12.17
CA ASP A 37 9.56 7.73 12.58
C ASP A 37 8.87 6.49 11.99
N ALA A 38 7.68 6.65 11.40
CA ALA A 38 6.92 5.54 10.82
C ALA A 38 7.73 4.78 9.76
N GLU A 39 7.66 3.45 9.76
CA GLU A 39 8.29 2.64 8.72
C GLU A 39 7.26 2.19 7.70
N ILE A 40 7.58 2.33 6.40
CA ILE A 40 6.68 1.93 5.31
C ILE A 40 7.34 0.84 4.48
N TYR A 41 6.59 -0.22 4.20
CA TYR A 41 7.05 -1.38 3.46
C TYR A 41 6.04 -1.78 2.39
N LEU A 42 6.53 -2.04 1.19
CA LEU A 42 5.81 -2.84 0.21
C LEU A 42 5.99 -4.32 0.59
N PHE A 43 4.90 -5.08 0.64
CA PHE A 43 4.94 -6.50 0.97
C PHE A 43 3.99 -7.31 0.08
N GLY A 44 3.79 -8.58 0.43
CA GLY A 44 2.89 -9.47 -0.30
C GLY A 44 3.37 -9.83 -1.71
N SER A 45 2.42 -10.22 -2.55
CA SER A 45 2.67 -10.79 -3.88
C SER A 45 3.45 -9.86 -4.83
N VAL A 46 3.33 -8.54 -4.65
CA VAL A 46 4.06 -7.53 -5.41
C VAL A 46 5.55 -7.51 -5.01
N ALA A 47 5.86 -7.55 -3.71
CA ALA A 47 7.23 -7.65 -3.21
C ALA A 47 7.90 -8.98 -3.62
N GLU A 48 7.09 -10.03 -3.80
CA GLU A 48 7.51 -11.36 -4.25
C GLU A 48 7.63 -11.49 -5.79
N ARG A 49 7.28 -10.45 -6.56
CA ARG A 49 7.21 -10.45 -8.04
C ARG A 49 6.31 -11.54 -8.63
N ARG A 50 5.34 -12.06 -7.88
CA ARG A 50 4.58 -13.24 -8.31
C ARG A 50 3.41 -12.91 -9.22
N HIS A 51 2.70 -11.79 -9.08
CA HIS A 51 1.52 -11.51 -9.91
C HIS A 51 1.28 -9.99 -10.04
N ILE A 52 1.80 -9.37 -11.10
CA ILE A 52 1.90 -7.89 -11.21
C ILE A 52 0.57 -7.25 -11.70
N LEU A 53 -0.44 -8.01 -12.12
CA LEU A 53 -1.62 -7.45 -12.80
C LEU A 53 -2.97 -7.74 -12.11
N THR A 54 -3.03 -8.71 -11.21
CA THR A 54 -4.29 -9.14 -10.54
C THR A 54 -4.25 -9.00 -9.03
N SER A 55 -3.09 -8.74 -8.44
CA SER A 55 -2.93 -8.66 -6.99
C SER A 55 -3.15 -7.25 -6.47
N ASP A 56 -3.71 -7.15 -5.27
CA ASP A 56 -3.78 -5.89 -4.54
C ASP A 56 -2.37 -5.48 -4.10
N ILE A 57 -2.09 -4.17 -4.09
CA ILE A 57 -0.76 -3.66 -3.72
C ILE A 57 -0.72 -3.49 -2.21
N ASP A 58 -0.15 -4.48 -1.53
CA ASP A 58 -0.02 -4.51 -0.07
C ASP A 58 1.06 -3.54 0.43
N VAL A 59 0.66 -2.59 1.27
CA VAL A 59 1.57 -1.65 1.93
C VAL A 59 1.40 -1.71 3.45
N LEU A 60 2.47 -2.04 4.15
CA LEU A 60 2.54 -2.07 5.61
C LEU A 60 3.11 -0.74 6.11
N VAL A 61 2.35 -0.08 6.98
CA VAL A 61 2.76 1.12 7.71
C VAL A 61 2.90 0.75 9.19
N ILE A 62 4.11 0.88 9.71
CA ILE A 62 4.43 0.70 11.12
C ILE A 62 4.48 2.07 11.80
N THR A 63 3.54 2.32 12.71
CA THR A 63 3.42 3.60 13.43
C THR A 63 2.61 3.42 14.71
N THR A 64 2.72 4.38 15.64
CA THR A 64 1.84 4.49 16.81
C THR A 64 0.64 5.40 16.57
N ILE A 65 0.59 6.08 15.42
CA ILE A 65 -0.56 6.91 15.02
C ILE A 65 -1.79 6.03 14.81
N ASN A 66 -2.95 6.56 15.19
CA ASN A 66 -4.23 5.88 15.00
C ASN A 66 -4.44 5.49 13.51
N PRO A 67 -4.74 4.22 13.20
CA PRO A 67 -4.97 3.75 11.84
C PRO A 67 -5.98 4.59 11.04
N GLY A 68 -7.07 5.01 11.66
CA GLY A 68 -8.10 5.81 10.99
C GLY A 68 -7.58 7.15 10.48
N VAL A 69 -6.68 7.80 11.22
CA VAL A 69 -6.05 9.07 10.81
C VAL A 69 -5.14 8.88 9.61
N VAL A 70 -4.33 7.82 9.63
CA VAL A 70 -3.43 7.48 8.52
C VAL A 70 -4.24 7.17 7.25
N LEU A 71 -5.24 6.31 7.36
CA LEU A 71 -6.10 5.90 6.25
C LEU A 71 -6.89 7.08 5.67
N GLU A 72 -7.46 7.94 6.51
CA GLU A 72 -8.18 9.13 6.05
C GLU A 72 -7.27 10.08 5.25
N LYS A 73 -6.05 10.31 5.73
CA LYS A 73 -5.08 11.19 5.05
C LYS A 73 -4.63 10.62 3.72
N LEU A 74 -4.39 9.32 3.64
CA LEU A 74 -4.04 8.62 2.40
C LEU A 74 -5.21 8.69 1.40
N TRP A 75 -6.44 8.46 1.85
CA TRP A 75 -7.63 8.58 1.02
C TRP A 75 -7.78 9.98 0.42
N ARG A 76 -7.64 11.03 1.24
CA ARG A 76 -7.67 12.43 0.77
C ARG A 76 -6.54 12.75 -0.21
N ALA A 77 -5.42 12.02 -0.15
CA ALA A 77 -4.30 12.15 -1.08
C ALA A 77 -4.47 11.33 -2.38
N GLY A 78 -5.62 10.68 -2.57
CA GLY A 78 -5.92 9.90 -3.77
C GLY A 78 -5.37 8.47 -3.75
N ILE A 79 -4.96 7.96 -2.58
CA ILE A 79 -4.62 6.55 -2.38
C ILE A 79 -5.92 5.81 -2.08
N GLY A 80 -6.45 5.10 -3.08
CA GLY A 80 -7.72 4.37 -3.00
C GLY A 80 -7.56 2.85 -3.11
N ASP A 81 -8.67 2.18 -3.41
CA ASP A 81 -8.91 0.73 -3.31
C ASP A 81 -7.92 -0.21 -4.02
N THR A 82 -7.02 0.32 -4.87
CA THR A 82 -5.94 -0.49 -5.48
C THR A 82 -4.81 -0.82 -4.50
N PHE A 83 -4.71 -0.05 -3.41
CA PHE A 83 -3.74 -0.29 -2.34
C PHE A 83 -4.44 -0.85 -1.11
N GLU A 84 -3.93 -1.97 -0.61
CA GLU A 84 -4.33 -2.49 0.68
C GLU A 84 -3.35 -1.98 1.75
N ILE A 85 -3.80 -0.99 2.53
CA ILE A 85 -2.96 -0.35 3.55
C ILE A 85 -3.14 -1.03 4.91
N HIS A 86 -2.07 -1.65 5.40
CA HIS A 86 -2.01 -2.27 6.72
C HIS A 86 -1.32 -1.34 7.70
N VAL A 87 -2.07 -0.68 8.59
CA VAL A 87 -1.47 0.13 9.66
C VAL A 87 -1.35 -0.71 10.93
N ARG A 88 -0.11 -0.89 11.41
CA ARG A 88 0.21 -1.73 12.57
C ARG A 88 1.18 -1.04 13.50
N THR A 89 1.20 -1.47 14.76
CA THR A 89 2.14 -1.00 15.77
C THR A 89 3.51 -1.67 15.61
N PRO A 90 4.61 -1.07 16.13
CA PRO A 90 5.97 -1.60 15.99
C PRO A 90 6.18 -3.04 16.46
N ASP A 91 5.45 -3.49 17.48
CA ASP A 91 5.50 -4.86 18.02
C ASP A 91 5.04 -5.93 17.02
N MET A 92 4.27 -5.55 15.99
CA MET A 92 3.78 -6.47 14.97
C MET A 92 4.79 -6.68 13.81
N LEU A 93 5.77 -5.79 13.64
CA LEU A 93 6.75 -5.87 12.55
C LEU A 93 7.52 -7.22 12.47
N PRO A 94 7.94 -7.85 13.59
CA PRO A 94 8.59 -9.16 13.55
C PRO A 94 7.72 -10.27 12.92
N LEU A 95 6.40 -10.23 13.13
CA LEU A 95 5.48 -11.21 12.55
C LEU A 95 5.47 -11.09 11.01
N TYR A 96 5.36 -9.88 10.49
CA TYR A 96 5.38 -9.64 9.04
C TYR A 96 6.71 -10.02 8.41
N ARG A 97 7.84 -9.70 9.06
CA ARG A 97 9.20 -10.10 8.60
C ARG A 97 9.38 -11.62 8.53
N ARG A 98 8.70 -12.38 9.40
CA ARG A 98 8.78 -13.85 9.43
C ARG A 98 8.02 -14.51 8.27
N HIS A 99 6.89 -13.93 7.88
CA HIS A 99 5.94 -14.58 6.96
C HIS A 99 5.91 -13.97 5.55
N SER A 100 6.55 -12.82 5.34
CA SER A 100 6.51 -12.12 4.05
C SER A 100 7.81 -11.39 3.75
N LYS A 101 8.09 -11.19 2.46
CA LYS A 101 9.19 -10.32 2.03
C LYS A 101 8.77 -8.86 2.17
N LEU A 102 9.52 -8.10 2.96
CA LEU A 102 9.31 -6.66 3.14
C LEU A 102 10.34 -5.87 2.33
N VAL A 103 9.89 -4.94 1.51
CA VAL A 103 10.73 -3.97 0.80
C VAL A 103 10.44 -2.60 1.36
N LYS A 104 11.41 -1.99 2.06
CA LYS A 104 11.25 -0.66 2.63
C LYS A 104 11.22 0.38 1.52
N ILE A 105 10.31 1.36 1.62
CA ILE A 105 10.10 2.40 0.60
C ILE A 105 10.30 3.81 1.12
#